data_AF-A0A8M8V0H8-F1
#
_entry.id   AF-A0A8M8V0H8-F1
#
_cell.length_a   1.000
_cell.length_b   1.000
_cell.length_c   1.000
_cell.angle_alpha   90.00
_cell.angle_beta   90.00
_cell.angle_gamma   90.00
#
_symmetry.space_group_name_H-M   'P 1'
#
loop_
_entity.id
_entity.type
_entity.pdbx_description
1 polymer ?
#
loop_
_entity_poly.entity_id
_entity_poly.type
_entity_poly.pdbx_seq_one_letter_code
_entity_poly.pdbx_strand_id
1 'polypeptide(L)'
;MGFGILILKLVLEPILGYSMGPWATTYKLSVLSSSDFHTSQRMSRLARYSFWALQLRKLHSSHIATLSFPSSFSTSASQSTATRPSPPPIHVGLTEYAGRGVFASRRISAGELIHTAQPIVSHPSLSSVHTVCYFCLRKLPSSARSLEASQTVSFCSTQCEDQSKFYDVEKKADWSRFNEYCRLQGLKYPLLVKRLACQVISGVVSSDVLDILQPEIPSSDRISKMKKEVALLNNTFEGSDIGSEQMAFLTEEWYAGVLARIRINAFRIELAIGSYEDLLSLAAASVEAEAAVGNAVYVLPSLYNHDCDPNVNIVWIENVDAKVKALRDIEEGEELRICYIDASMDYKARQTILYEGFGFHCNCLRCASKD
;
A
#
# COMPACT_ATOMS: atom_id res chain seq x y z
N MET A 1 2.62 -27.14 -18.24
CA MET A 1 3.19 -25.87 -18.73
C MET A 1 2.30 -24.76 -18.23
N GLY A 2 2.58 -24.24 -17.04
CA GLY A 2 1.84 -23.11 -16.45
C GLY A 2 2.73 -21.88 -16.51
N PHE A 3 2.29 -20.85 -17.23
CA PHE A 3 2.97 -19.56 -17.23
C PHE A 3 2.65 -18.87 -15.90
N GLY A 4 3.63 -18.85 -14.99
CA GLY A 4 3.56 -18.08 -13.75
C GLY A 4 3.61 -16.60 -14.07
N ILE A 5 2.49 -15.89 -13.90
CA ILE A 5 2.47 -14.44 -13.90
C ILE A 5 3.05 -14.00 -12.56
N LEU A 6 4.29 -13.54 -12.62
CA LEU A 6 5.05 -13.00 -11.50
C LEU A 6 4.42 -11.66 -11.08
N ILE A 7 3.76 -11.59 -9.93
CA ILE A 7 3.40 -10.31 -9.30
C ILE A 7 3.99 -10.30 -7.89
N LEU A 8 5.07 -9.52 -7.73
CA LEU A 8 5.71 -9.30 -6.46
C LEU A 8 5.08 -8.06 -5.80
N LYS A 9 4.51 -8.23 -4.61
CA LYS A 9 4.51 -7.12 -3.64
C LYS A 9 5.84 -7.18 -2.90
N LEU A 10 6.94 -6.74 -3.54
CA LEU A 10 8.24 -6.70 -2.86
C LEU A 10 8.19 -5.70 -1.70
N VAL A 11 8.11 -6.24 -0.48
CA VAL A 11 8.66 -5.60 0.72
C VAL A 11 10.05 -6.18 0.91
N LEU A 12 10.99 -5.83 0.03
CA LEU A 12 12.41 -6.05 0.26
C LEU A 12 13.12 -4.71 0.11
N GLU A 13 13.28 -4.03 1.24
CA GLU A 13 14.31 -3.02 1.47
C GLU A 13 14.88 -3.31 2.87
N PRO A 14 16.20 -3.21 3.07
CA PRO A 14 16.90 -3.82 4.19
C PRO A 14 16.55 -3.13 5.51
N ILE A 15 16.20 -3.91 6.53
CA ILE A 15 15.99 -3.43 7.91
C ILE A 15 17.33 -3.07 8.60
N LEU A 16 18.48 -3.21 7.94
CA LEU A 16 19.78 -2.89 8.52
C LEU A 16 20.59 -1.99 7.59
N GLY A 17 20.70 -0.72 7.98
CA GLY A 17 21.77 0.15 7.51
C GLY A 17 23.10 -0.29 8.11
N TYR A 18 23.78 -1.22 7.46
CA TYR A 18 25.22 -1.44 7.63
C TYR A 18 25.85 -1.77 6.28
N SER A 19 26.69 -0.84 5.81
CA SER A 19 27.69 -1.09 4.78
C SER A 19 28.63 -2.19 5.27
N MET A 20 28.70 -3.33 4.59
CA MET A 20 29.71 -4.36 4.83
C MET A 20 30.47 -4.60 3.52
N GLY A 21 31.72 -4.14 3.48
CA GLY A 21 32.70 -4.47 2.45
C GLY A 21 33.19 -5.94 2.57
N PRO A 22 34.05 -6.38 1.64
CA PRO A 22 34.17 -7.79 1.29
C PRO A 22 35.21 -8.50 2.15
N TRP A 23 34.81 -9.48 2.96
CA TRP A 23 35.77 -10.38 3.61
C TRP A 23 35.38 -11.85 3.41
N ALA A 24 36.39 -12.57 2.95
CA ALA A 24 36.38 -13.96 2.53
C ALA A 24 36.13 -14.93 3.69
N THR A 25 35.50 -16.03 3.32
CA THR A 25 35.60 -17.41 3.82
C THR A 25 36.58 -17.66 4.98
N THR A 26 36.08 -18.18 6.10
CA THR A 26 36.65 -19.36 6.77
C THR A 26 35.68 -19.93 7.80
N TYR A 27 35.41 -21.24 7.68
CA TYR A 27 34.63 -22.04 8.62
C TYR A 27 35.42 -22.28 9.91
N LYS A 28 34.74 -22.25 11.06
CA LYS A 28 35.17 -22.98 12.26
C LYS A 28 33.96 -23.42 13.08
N LEU A 29 33.76 -24.73 13.15
CA LEU A 29 32.93 -25.40 14.14
C LEU A 29 33.51 -25.21 15.54
N SER A 30 32.66 -24.93 16.52
CA SER A 30 32.90 -25.36 17.90
C SER A 30 31.59 -25.79 18.56
N VAL A 31 31.61 -27.06 18.96
CA VAL A 31 30.63 -27.75 19.78
C VAL A 31 30.92 -27.42 21.24
N LEU A 32 29.92 -26.98 22.01
CA LEU A 32 29.94 -27.15 23.46
C LEU A 32 28.56 -27.56 23.97
N SER A 33 28.57 -28.66 24.71
CA SER A 33 27.43 -29.37 25.27
C SER A 33 27.03 -28.85 26.65
N SER A 34 25.72 -28.76 26.85
CA SER A 34 24.90 -29.11 28.01
C SER A 34 25.44 -28.92 29.44
N SER A 35 24.71 -28.12 30.22
CA SER A 35 24.27 -28.51 31.57
C SER A 35 22.95 -27.83 31.95
N ASP A 36 22.01 -28.67 32.41
CA ASP A 36 20.65 -28.36 32.80
C ASP A 36 20.56 -27.52 34.10
N PHE A 37 19.49 -26.73 34.26
CA PHE A 37 18.55 -26.91 35.37
C PHE A 37 17.23 -26.14 35.13
N HIS A 38 16.13 -26.85 35.36
CA HIS A 38 14.75 -26.42 35.23
C HIS A 38 14.36 -25.27 36.17
N THR A 39 13.58 -24.31 35.66
CA THR A 39 12.41 -23.81 36.42
C THR A 39 11.30 -23.40 35.46
N SER A 40 10.17 -24.08 35.60
CA SER A 40 8.92 -23.86 34.88
C SER A 40 8.27 -22.55 35.32
N GLN A 41 8.05 -21.63 34.39
CA GLN A 41 6.94 -20.67 34.50
C GLN A 41 6.26 -20.49 33.14
N ARG A 42 5.15 -21.20 33.02
CA ARG A 42 4.18 -21.17 31.93
C ARG A 42 3.44 -19.82 31.98
N MET A 43 3.97 -18.78 31.34
CA MET A 43 3.20 -17.55 31.12
C MET A 43 2.21 -17.76 29.97
N SER A 44 0.92 -17.64 30.31
CA SER A 44 -0.22 -17.86 29.44
C SER A 44 -0.25 -16.88 28.26
N ARG A 45 -0.64 -17.40 27.08
CA ARG A 45 -0.77 -16.69 25.78
C ARG A 45 -1.90 -15.65 25.72
N LEU A 46 -2.43 -15.17 26.85
CA LEU A 46 -3.62 -14.29 26.91
C LEU A 46 -3.36 -12.87 27.42
N ALA A 47 -2.13 -12.53 27.82
CA ALA A 47 -1.84 -11.24 28.49
C ALA A 47 -1.34 -10.11 27.58
N ARG A 48 -1.40 -10.24 26.24
CA ARG A 48 -0.96 -9.18 25.29
C ARG A 48 -2.08 -8.46 24.55
N TYR A 49 -3.34 -8.87 24.75
CA TYR A 49 -4.52 -8.24 24.12
C TYR A 49 -5.33 -7.34 25.08
N SER A 50 -4.94 -7.22 26.35
CA SER A 50 -5.76 -6.58 27.38
C SER A 50 -5.58 -5.06 27.52
N PHE A 51 -4.57 -4.45 26.88
CA PHE A 51 -4.36 -3.00 27.03
C PHE A 51 -5.24 -2.15 26.08
N TRP A 52 -5.60 -2.67 24.90
CA TRP A 52 -6.44 -1.96 23.92
C TRP A 52 -7.91 -2.40 23.90
N ALA A 53 -8.25 -3.56 24.49
CA ALA A 53 -9.64 -3.96 24.71
C ALA A 53 -10.40 -2.96 25.63
N LEU A 54 -9.69 -2.22 26.48
CA LEU A 54 -10.27 -1.20 27.35
C LEU A 54 -10.49 0.17 26.67
N GLN A 55 -9.75 0.52 25.62
CA GLN A 55 -10.03 1.74 24.84
C GLN A 55 -11.13 1.54 23.79
N LEU A 56 -11.27 0.33 23.24
CA LEU A 56 -12.35 0.00 22.28
C LEU A 56 -13.76 0.06 22.88
N ARG A 57 -13.90 -0.03 24.21
CA ARG A 57 -15.19 0.12 24.90
C ARG A 57 -15.65 1.58 25.07
N LYS A 58 -14.76 2.57 24.91
CA LYS A 58 -15.13 4.00 25.04
C LYS A 58 -15.53 4.66 23.71
N LEU A 59 -15.36 3.98 22.58
CA LEU A 59 -15.80 4.46 21.25
C LEU A 59 -17.07 3.75 20.73
N HIS A 60 -17.58 2.74 21.45
CA HIS A 60 -18.80 2.00 21.10
C HIS A 60 -20.08 2.63 21.67
N SER A 61 -20.23 3.95 21.55
CA SER A 61 -21.51 4.59 21.82
C SER A 61 -21.66 5.91 21.06
N SER A 62 -21.78 5.82 19.73
CA SER A 62 -22.72 6.64 18.94
C SER A 62 -22.44 6.47 17.44
N HIS A 63 -23.50 6.17 16.68
CA HIS A 63 -23.61 6.22 15.21
C HIS A 63 -22.86 5.16 14.37
N ILE A 64 -23.51 4.00 14.18
CA ILE A 64 -23.41 3.27 12.91
C ILE A 64 -24.18 4.11 11.88
N ALA A 65 -23.49 5.02 11.20
CA ALA A 65 -24.03 5.66 10.01
C ALA A 65 -23.81 4.72 8.83
N THR A 66 -24.90 4.30 8.18
CA THR A 66 -24.88 3.68 6.85
C THR A 66 -24.23 4.65 5.87
N LEU A 67 -22.94 4.45 5.57
CA LEU A 67 -22.20 5.23 4.59
C LEU A 67 -22.67 4.85 3.18
N SER A 68 -23.43 5.74 2.55
CA SER A 68 -23.75 5.68 1.12
C SER A 68 -22.62 6.35 0.35
N PHE A 69 -21.96 5.61 -0.54
CA PHE A 69 -20.87 6.13 -1.37
C PHE A 69 -21.41 7.05 -2.49
N PRO A 70 -20.86 8.26 -2.69
CA PRO A 70 -21.15 9.05 -3.88
C PRO A 70 -20.46 8.40 -5.08
N SER A 71 -21.25 7.80 -5.95
CA SER A 71 -20.81 7.23 -7.22
C SER A 71 -20.82 8.34 -8.28
N SER A 72 -19.68 9.01 -8.45
CA SER A 72 -19.48 9.94 -9.56
C SER A 72 -19.12 9.15 -10.83
N PHE A 73 -20.14 8.68 -11.56
CA PHE A 73 -19.96 8.09 -12.89
C PHE A 73 -19.90 9.21 -13.94
N SER A 74 -18.77 9.37 -14.64
CA SER A 74 -18.76 10.06 -15.92
C SER A 74 -19.14 9.06 -17.02
N THR A 75 -20.23 9.34 -17.74
CA THR A 75 -20.63 8.60 -18.93
C THR A 75 -20.43 9.49 -20.15
N SER A 76 -19.54 9.11 -21.04
CA SER A 76 -19.62 9.55 -22.43
C SER A 76 -20.82 8.85 -23.06
N ALA A 77 -21.69 9.65 -23.68
CA ALA A 77 -22.96 9.21 -24.21
C ALA A 77 -22.76 8.18 -25.35
N SER A 78 -23.19 6.95 -25.10
CA SER A 78 -23.80 6.12 -26.13
C SER A 78 -24.97 5.37 -25.49
N GLN A 79 -26.16 5.55 -26.07
CA GLN A 79 -27.42 5.05 -25.52
C GLN A 79 -27.42 3.53 -25.46
N SER A 80 -27.27 2.97 -24.26
CA SER A 80 -27.73 1.63 -23.91
C SER A 80 -28.32 1.71 -22.50
N THR A 81 -29.44 1.02 -22.31
CA THR A 81 -30.28 1.02 -21.10
C THR A 81 -29.45 0.85 -19.81
N ALA A 82 -29.37 1.90 -19.00
CA ALA A 82 -28.53 1.95 -17.80
C ALA A 82 -29.16 1.16 -16.64
N THR A 83 -28.95 -0.15 -16.62
CA THR A 83 -29.08 -0.97 -15.41
C THR A 83 -28.00 -0.50 -14.43
N ARG A 84 -28.37 -0.12 -13.20
CA ARG A 84 -27.38 0.14 -12.14
C ARG A 84 -26.42 -1.06 -12.06
N PRO A 85 -25.09 -0.85 -12.06
CA PRO A 85 -24.16 -1.97 -11.93
C PRO A 85 -24.48 -2.70 -10.62
N SER A 86 -24.65 -4.02 -10.72
CA SER A 86 -24.82 -4.88 -9.56
C SER A 86 -23.65 -4.68 -8.60
N PRO A 87 -23.87 -4.77 -7.27
CA PRO A 87 -22.76 -4.73 -6.32
C PRO A 87 -21.73 -5.82 -6.69
N PRO A 88 -20.44 -5.58 -6.41
CA PRO A 88 -19.42 -6.59 -6.66
C PRO A 88 -19.76 -7.87 -5.87
N PRO A 89 -19.40 -9.06 -6.39
CA PRO A 89 -19.81 -10.36 -5.82
C PRO A 89 -19.01 -10.73 -4.56
N ILE A 90 -18.89 -9.78 -3.63
CA ILE A 90 -18.07 -9.90 -2.43
C ILE A 90 -18.79 -9.28 -1.22
N HIS A 91 -18.39 -9.70 -0.03
CA HIS A 91 -18.73 -9.05 1.22
C HIS A 91 -17.51 -9.04 2.16
N VAL A 92 -17.48 -8.10 3.10
CA VAL A 92 -16.46 -8.04 4.15
C VAL A 92 -16.98 -8.74 5.40
N GLY A 93 -16.21 -9.67 5.92
CA GLY A 93 -16.53 -10.44 7.13
C GLY A 93 -15.37 -10.42 8.14
N LEU A 94 -15.56 -11.10 9.27
CA LEU A 94 -14.50 -11.35 10.24
C LEU A 94 -13.95 -12.77 10.07
N THR A 95 -12.65 -12.91 10.26
CA THR A 95 -11.91 -14.17 10.33
C THR A 95 -11.47 -14.40 11.77
N GLU A 96 -11.31 -15.67 12.14
CA GLU A 96 -10.86 -16.04 13.49
C GLU A 96 -9.35 -15.77 13.71
N TYR A 97 -8.57 -15.54 12.64
CA TYR A 97 -7.11 -15.48 12.69
C TYR A 97 -6.49 -14.17 12.19
N ALA A 98 -7.20 -13.36 11.39
CA ALA A 98 -6.64 -12.19 10.71
C ALA A 98 -7.54 -10.93 10.80
N GLY A 99 -8.57 -10.94 11.63
CA GLY A 99 -9.45 -9.77 11.77
C GLY A 99 -10.46 -9.71 10.64
N ARG A 100 -10.42 -8.69 9.76
CA ARG A 100 -11.35 -8.60 8.63
C ARG A 100 -10.86 -9.45 7.45
N GLY A 101 -11.77 -9.91 6.62
CA GLY A 101 -11.48 -10.59 5.36
C GLY A 101 -12.54 -10.28 4.30
N VAL A 102 -12.23 -10.60 3.05
CA VAL A 102 -13.15 -10.42 1.91
C VAL A 102 -13.58 -11.81 1.43
N PHE A 103 -14.88 -12.00 1.22
CA PHE A 103 -15.47 -13.30 0.92
C PHE A 103 -16.36 -13.24 -0.30
N ALA A 104 -16.40 -14.31 -1.09
CA ALA A 104 -17.23 -14.40 -2.27
C ALA A 104 -18.71 -14.47 -1.87
N SER A 105 -19.56 -13.65 -2.48
CA SER A 105 -21.02 -13.69 -2.25
C SER A 105 -21.77 -14.58 -3.24
N ARG A 106 -21.04 -15.18 -4.18
CA ARG A 106 -21.50 -16.18 -5.15
C ARG A 106 -20.27 -16.89 -5.72
N ARG A 107 -20.48 -17.92 -6.53
CA ARG A 107 -19.42 -18.49 -7.37
C ARG A 107 -18.84 -17.43 -8.31
N ILE A 108 -17.51 -17.39 -8.45
CA ILE A 108 -16.74 -16.49 -9.33
C ILE A 108 -15.87 -17.36 -10.24
N SER A 109 -15.88 -17.10 -11.55
CA SER A 109 -15.12 -17.89 -12.52
C SER A 109 -13.67 -17.42 -12.63
N ALA A 110 -12.76 -18.33 -13.00
CA ALA A 110 -11.37 -18.00 -13.30
C ALA A 110 -11.26 -16.86 -14.32
N GLY A 111 -10.41 -15.87 -14.04
CA GLY A 111 -10.19 -14.70 -14.89
C GLY A 111 -11.27 -13.61 -14.82
N GLU A 112 -12.36 -13.84 -14.09
CA GLU A 112 -13.44 -12.87 -13.89
C GLU A 112 -12.92 -11.60 -13.20
N LEU A 113 -13.39 -10.43 -13.64
CA LEU A 113 -13.17 -9.15 -12.96
C LEU A 113 -14.16 -9.06 -11.80
N ILE A 114 -13.65 -9.13 -10.57
CA ILE A 114 -14.44 -9.12 -9.35
C ILE A 114 -14.91 -7.69 -9.06
N HIS A 115 -13.97 -6.74 -9.01
CA HIS A 115 -14.27 -5.32 -8.87
C HIS A 115 -13.07 -4.44 -9.29
N THR A 116 -13.31 -3.14 -9.37
CA THR A 116 -12.27 -2.12 -9.49
C THR A 116 -12.20 -1.27 -8.22
N ALA A 117 -11.08 -0.59 -7.97
CA ALA A 117 -10.95 0.34 -6.86
C ALA A 117 -10.02 1.51 -7.21
N GLN A 118 -10.46 2.72 -6.92
CA GLN A 118 -9.63 3.93 -7.00
C GLN A 118 -8.87 4.12 -5.68
N PRO A 119 -7.64 4.66 -5.72
CA PRO A 119 -6.88 4.90 -4.49
C PRO A 119 -7.45 6.08 -3.71
N ILE A 120 -7.34 6.03 -2.38
CA ILE A 120 -7.53 7.21 -1.53
C ILE A 120 -6.42 8.23 -1.82
N VAL A 121 -5.18 7.72 -1.84
CA VAL A 121 -3.98 8.50 -2.10
C VAL A 121 -3.01 7.68 -2.93
N SER A 122 -2.41 8.32 -3.93
CA SER A 122 -1.35 7.76 -4.79
C SER A 122 -0.24 8.80 -4.92
N HIS A 123 1.01 8.40 -5.04
CA HIS A 123 2.11 9.32 -5.33
C HIS A 123 3.10 8.64 -6.28
N PRO A 124 3.56 9.31 -7.35
CA PRO A 124 4.56 8.74 -8.24
C PRO A 124 5.89 8.52 -7.50
N SER A 125 6.69 7.56 -7.94
CA SER A 125 8.07 7.45 -7.47
C SER A 125 8.83 8.73 -7.83
N LEU A 126 9.78 9.17 -7.02
CA LEU A 126 10.56 10.38 -7.33
C LEU A 126 11.31 10.27 -8.66
N SER A 127 11.71 9.05 -9.06
CA SER A 127 12.33 8.75 -10.36
C SER A 127 11.35 8.82 -11.54
N SER A 128 10.05 8.63 -11.30
CA SER A 128 9.02 8.58 -12.35
C SER A 128 8.12 9.82 -12.37
N VAL A 129 8.32 10.79 -11.47
CA VAL A 129 7.41 11.94 -11.29
C VAL A 129 7.18 12.78 -12.55
N HIS A 130 8.16 12.80 -13.48
CA HIS A 130 8.07 13.52 -14.75
C HIS A 130 7.74 12.61 -15.95
N THR A 131 7.57 11.31 -15.74
CA THR A 131 7.28 10.33 -16.82
C THR A 131 5.88 9.74 -16.72
N VAL A 132 5.15 10.06 -15.66
CA VAL A 132 3.76 9.63 -15.46
C VAL A 132 2.84 10.80 -15.11
N CYS A 133 1.54 10.60 -15.32
CA CYS A 133 0.52 11.52 -14.84
C CYS A 133 0.61 11.63 -13.32
N TYR A 134 0.70 12.86 -12.82
CA TYR A 134 0.86 13.13 -11.39
C TYR A 134 -0.34 12.68 -10.54
N PHE A 135 -1.52 12.54 -11.17
CA PHE A 135 -2.75 12.05 -10.53
C PHE A 135 -2.91 10.53 -10.65
N CYS A 136 -3.07 10.02 -11.87
CA CYS A 136 -3.46 8.64 -12.12
C CYS A 136 -2.29 7.68 -12.39
N LEU A 137 -1.04 8.17 -12.34
CA LEU A 137 0.19 7.42 -12.60
C LEU A 137 0.31 6.81 -14.01
N ARG A 138 -0.59 7.12 -14.94
CA ARG A 138 -0.50 6.68 -16.34
C ARG A 138 0.80 7.17 -16.96
N LYS A 139 1.53 6.29 -17.65
CA LYS A 139 2.74 6.67 -18.41
C LYS A 139 2.40 7.73 -19.46
N LEU A 140 3.18 8.79 -19.49
CA LEU A 140 3.02 9.87 -20.46
C LEU A 140 3.84 9.57 -21.73
N PRO A 141 3.34 9.97 -22.90
CA PRO A 141 4.09 9.79 -24.14
C PRO A 141 5.39 10.61 -24.10
N SER A 142 6.42 10.10 -24.76
CA SER A 142 7.75 10.73 -24.84
C SER A 142 7.74 12.19 -25.33
N SER A 143 6.72 12.57 -26.11
CA SER A 143 6.50 13.93 -26.64
C SER A 143 5.92 14.92 -25.64
N ALA A 144 5.30 14.44 -24.54
CA ALA A 144 4.82 15.29 -23.45
C ALA A 144 5.95 15.71 -22.48
N ARG A 145 7.17 15.19 -22.69
CA ARG A 145 8.37 15.56 -21.93
C ARG A 145 8.92 16.88 -22.47
N SER A 146 8.31 18.00 -22.11
CA SER A 146 8.85 19.32 -22.46
C SER A 146 10.23 19.51 -21.84
N LEU A 147 11.23 19.81 -22.67
CA LEU A 147 12.63 20.07 -22.28
C LEU A 147 12.79 21.34 -21.41
N GLU A 148 11.77 22.19 -21.34
CA GLU A 148 11.80 23.48 -20.62
C GLU A 148 11.11 23.46 -19.24
N ALA A 149 10.50 22.33 -18.83
CA ALA A 149 9.73 22.22 -17.60
C ALA A 149 10.44 21.32 -16.57
N SER A 150 11.65 21.70 -16.14
CA SER A 150 12.41 20.90 -15.16
C SER A 150 11.83 20.92 -13.73
N GLN A 151 10.71 21.61 -13.48
CA GLN A 151 10.14 21.77 -12.14
C GLN A 151 8.63 21.49 -12.04
N THR A 152 7.89 21.34 -13.14
CA THR A 152 6.44 21.13 -13.08
C THR A 152 6.05 19.69 -13.41
N VAL A 153 5.03 19.19 -12.72
CA VAL A 153 4.46 17.85 -12.93
C VAL A 153 3.44 17.91 -14.07
N SER A 154 3.08 16.76 -14.63
CA SER A 154 2.19 16.69 -15.81
C SER A 154 0.93 15.85 -15.56
N PHE A 155 -0.15 16.20 -16.23
CA PHE A 155 -1.43 15.47 -16.20
C PHE A 155 -1.76 14.91 -17.59
N CYS A 156 -2.34 13.70 -17.67
CA CYS A 156 -2.65 13.07 -18.96
C CYS A 156 -3.95 13.59 -19.60
N SER A 157 -4.77 14.31 -18.84
CA SER A 157 -6.05 14.87 -19.30
C SER A 157 -6.48 16.02 -18.39
N THR A 158 -7.36 16.88 -18.89
CA THR A 158 -8.01 17.94 -18.10
C THR A 158 -8.77 17.35 -16.91
N GLN A 159 -9.41 16.19 -17.09
CA GLN A 159 -10.08 15.48 -15.99
C GLN A 159 -9.13 15.14 -14.83
N CYS A 160 -7.90 14.68 -15.12
CA CYS A 160 -6.92 14.40 -14.07
C CYS A 160 -6.42 15.67 -13.38
N GLU A 161 -6.30 16.77 -14.13
CA GLU A 161 -5.94 18.08 -13.57
C GLU A 161 -7.06 18.60 -12.65
N ASP A 162 -8.32 18.59 -13.11
CA ASP A 162 -9.50 19.03 -12.35
C ASP A 162 -9.72 18.21 -11.06
N GLN A 163 -9.38 16.92 -11.09
CA GLN A 163 -9.46 16.03 -9.92
C GLN A 163 -8.28 16.21 -8.94
N SER A 164 -7.26 16.97 -9.31
CA SER A 164 -6.03 17.17 -8.53
C SER A 164 -6.06 18.44 -7.68
N LYS A 165 -7.17 18.74 -6.99
CA LYS A 165 -7.27 19.91 -6.09
C LYS A 165 -6.20 19.95 -4.99
N PHE A 166 -5.68 18.80 -4.58
CA PHE A 166 -4.53 18.73 -3.68
C PHE A 166 -3.27 19.39 -4.26
N TYR A 167 -3.12 19.40 -5.59
CA TYR A 167 -1.97 19.97 -6.26
C TYR A 167 -1.94 21.51 -6.15
N ASP A 168 -3.10 22.16 -6.04
CA ASP A 168 -3.17 23.60 -5.76
C ASP A 168 -2.62 23.93 -4.38
N VAL A 169 -2.78 23.04 -3.40
CA VAL A 169 -2.14 23.16 -2.08
C VAL A 169 -0.65 22.86 -2.17
N GLU A 170 -0.26 21.79 -2.88
CA GLU A 170 1.16 21.44 -3.04
C GLU A 170 1.96 22.57 -3.69
N LYS A 171 1.41 23.28 -4.68
CA LYS A 171 2.07 24.42 -5.35
C LYS A 171 2.35 25.62 -4.44
N LYS A 172 1.70 25.72 -3.28
CA LYS A 172 1.91 26.84 -2.34
C LYS A 172 3.20 26.74 -1.53
N ALA A 173 3.82 25.56 -1.48
CA ALA A 173 4.96 25.29 -0.62
C ALA A 173 6.19 24.79 -1.40
N ASP A 174 7.39 25.07 -0.89
CA ASP A 174 8.64 24.54 -1.43
C ASP A 174 8.95 23.16 -0.82
N TRP A 175 8.77 22.12 -1.64
CA TRP A 175 9.00 20.73 -1.25
C TRP A 175 10.44 20.27 -1.41
N SER A 176 11.37 21.11 -1.88
CA SER A 176 12.73 20.70 -2.24
C SER A 176 13.45 19.99 -1.09
N ARG A 177 13.42 20.58 0.13
CA ARG A 177 14.05 20.00 1.33
C ARG A 177 13.40 18.68 1.74
N PHE A 178 12.07 18.61 1.71
CA PHE A 178 11.33 17.39 2.09
C PHE A 178 11.60 16.25 1.10
N ASN A 179 11.55 16.54 -0.20
CA ASN A 179 11.80 15.58 -1.27
C ASN A 179 13.26 15.11 -1.26
N GLU A 180 14.22 16.00 -1.02
CA GLU A 180 15.63 15.64 -0.88
C GLU A 180 15.86 14.74 0.34
N TYR A 181 15.27 15.07 1.49
CA TYR A 181 15.33 14.21 2.67
C TYR A 181 14.76 12.81 2.38
N CYS A 182 13.59 12.74 1.76
CA CYS A 182 12.98 11.45 1.38
C CYS A 182 13.88 10.67 0.41
N ARG A 183 14.46 11.34 -0.59
CA ARG A 183 15.37 10.73 -1.56
C ARG A 183 16.63 10.15 -0.88
N LEU A 184 17.30 10.95 -0.05
CA LEU A 184 18.54 10.55 0.64
C LEU A 184 18.31 9.41 1.64
N GLN A 185 17.11 9.29 2.18
CA GLN A 185 16.75 8.25 3.15
C GLN A 185 15.99 7.06 2.53
N GLY A 186 15.75 7.06 1.21
CA GLY A 186 14.97 6.01 0.55
C GLY A 186 13.50 5.94 1.01
N LEU A 187 12.93 7.05 1.48
CA LEU A 187 11.58 7.09 2.06
C LEU A 187 10.53 7.37 0.98
N LYS A 188 9.65 6.40 0.75
CA LYS A 188 8.53 6.53 -0.20
C LYS A 188 7.18 6.88 0.43
N TYR A 189 6.93 6.41 1.65
CA TYR A 189 5.65 6.61 2.32
C TYR A 189 5.40 8.03 2.86
N PRO A 190 6.40 8.79 3.33
CA PRO A 190 6.22 10.20 3.66
C PRO A 190 5.69 11.04 2.49
N LEU A 191 5.98 10.66 1.24
CA LEU A 191 5.43 11.32 0.05
C LEU A 191 3.91 11.10 -0.11
N LEU A 192 3.40 9.94 0.29
CA LEU A 192 1.96 9.69 0.36
C LEU A 192 1.32 10.47 1.51
N VAL A 193 1.98 10.55 2.68
CA VAL A 193 1.49 11.36 3.81
C VAL A 193 1.41 12.83 3.42
N LYS A 194 2.45 13.36 2.75
CA LYS A 194 2.49 14.71 2.19
C LYS A 194 1.27 14.99 1.32
N ARG A 195 1.00 14.10 0.35
CA ARG A 195 -0.13 14.26 -0.55
C ARG A 195 -1.47 14.16 0.19
N LEU A 196 -1.59 13.23 1.14
CA LEU A 196 -2.79 13.11 1.96
C LEU A 196 -3.05 14.38 2.77
N ALA A 197 -2.02 14.98 3.37
CA ALA A 197 -2.15 16.26 4.06
C ALA A 197 -2.66 17.36 3.11
N CYS A 198 -2.16 17.41 1.87
CA CYS A 198 -2.67 18.35 0.85
C CYS A 198 -4.12 18.04 0.44
N GLN A 199 -4.53 16.78 0.38
CA GLN A 199 -5.93 16.37 0.14
C GLN A 199 -6.85 16.79 1.31
N VAL A 200 -6.38 16.72 2.55
CA VAL A 200 -7.12 17.18 3.74
C VAL A 200 -7.25 18.70 3.75
N ILE A 201 -6.15 19.44 3.52
CA ILE A 201 -6.15 20.91 3.48
C ILE A 201 -7.07 21.44 2.35
N SER A 202 -7.10 20.75 1.21
CA SER A 202 -8.01 21.11 0.09
C SER A 202 -9.47 20.69 0.32
N GLY A 203 -9.77 19.98 1.41
CA GLY A 203 -11.12 19.49 1.72
C GLY A 203 -11.59 18.34 0.83
N VAL A 204 -10.69 17.69 0.09
CA VAL A 204 -11.03 16.54 -0.78
C VAL A 204 -11.32 15.29 0.05
N VAL A 205 -10.61 15.11 1.16
CA VAL A 205 -10.79 14.00 2.11
C VAL A 205 -10.75 14.50 3.55
N SER A 206 -11.32 13.73 4.48
CA SER A 206 -11.21 13.98 5.91
C SER A 206 -9.88 13.47 6.48
N SER A 207 -9.45 14.01 7.62
CA SER A 207 -8.19 13.64 8.28
C SER A 207 -8.18 12.20 8.82
N ASP A 208 -9.35 11.59 9.00
CA ASP A 208 -9.58 10.23 9.50
C ASP A 208 -9.86 9.22 8.37
N VAL A 209 -9.71 9.59 7.09
CA VAL A 209 -10.07 8.74 5.94
C VAL A 209 -9.39 7.36 5.92
N LEU A 210 -8.22 7.24 6.56
CA LEU A 210 -7.49 5.97 6.66
C LEU A 210 -7.81 5.18 7.94
N ASP A 211 -8.63 5.69 8.87
CA ASP A 211 -8.83 5.06 10.18
C ASP A 211 -9.43 3.66 10.10
N ILE A 212 -10.14 3.37 9.01
CA ILE A 212 -10.62 2.02 8.71
C ILE A 212 -9.48 1.01 8.50
N LEU A 213 -8.28 1.44 8.08
CA LEU A 213 -7.16 0.56 7.73
C LEU A 213 -6.35 0.12 8.95
N GLN A 214 -5.78 -1.08 8.85
CA GLN A 214 -4.96 -1.66 9.92
C GLN A 214 -3.64 -0.89 10.06
N PRO A 215 -3.31 -0.35 11.26
CA PRO A 215 -2.02 0.27 11.50
C PRO A 215 -0.94 -0.77 11.84
N GLU A 216 0.31 -0.45 11.51
CA GLU A 216 1.49 -1.09 12.09
C GLU A 216 1.66 -0.69 13.57
N ILE A 217 2.32 -1.54 14.37
CA ILE A 217 2.85 -1.16 15.67
C ILE A 217 4.30 -0.69 15.46
N PRO A 218 4.58 0.63 15.49
CA PRO A 218 5.92 1.14 15.23
C PRO A 218 6.87 0.83 16.41
N SER A 219 8.13 0.57 16.10
CA SER A 219 9.20 0.48 17.09
C SER A 219 9.62 1.86 17.62
N SER A 220 10.31 1.89 18.76
CA SER A 220 10.79 3.16 19.35
C SER A 220 11.73 3.96 18.43
N ASP A 221 12.62 3.28 17.69
CA ASP A 221 13.52 3.92 16.72
C ASP A 221 12.74 4.61 15.60
N ARG A 222 11.68 3.95 15.13
CA ARG A 222 10.83 4.45 14.06
C ARG A 222 10.07 5.70 14.49
N ILE A 223 9.53 5.72 15.71
CA ILE A 223 8.86 6.90 16.26
C ILE A 223 9.81 8.11 16.25
N SER A 224 11.09 7.93 16.59
CA SER A 224 12.10 8.99 16.55
C SER A 224 12.29 9.58 15.14
N LYS A 225 12.41 8.70 14.12
CA LYS A 225 12.54 9.14 12.71
C LYS A 225 11.30 9.91 12.24
N MET A 226 10.11 9.45 12.63
CA MET A 226 8.83 10.08 12.26
C MET A 226 8.71 11.51 12.80
N LYS A 227 9.31 11.82 13.95
CA LYS A 227 9.36 13.20 14.49
C LYS A 227 10.11 14.16 13.58
N LYS A 228 11.22 13.71 12.99
CA LYS A 228 11.97 14.53 12.01
C LYS A 228 11.16 14.74 10.73
N GLU A 229 10.48 13.69 10.26
CA GLU A 229 9.65 13.75 9.06
C GLU A 229 8.46 14.72 9.23
N VAL A 230 7.72 14.63 10.33
CA VAL A 230 6.58 15.53 10.59
C VAL A 230 7.02 16.97 10.82
N ALA A 231 8.16 17.20 11.48
CA ALA A 231 8.72 18.55 11.64
C ALA A 231 9.09 19.17 10.29
N LEU A 232 9.71 18.41 9.38
CA LEU A 232 9.99 18.87 8.02
C LEU A 232 8.69 19.20 7.27
N LEU A 233 7.67 18.34 7.38
CA LEU A 233 6.38 18.55 6.75
C LEU A 233 5.68 19.83 7.26
N ASN A 234 5.63 20.03 8.58
CA ASN A 234 5.06 21.22 9.22
C ASN A 234 5.79 22.49 8.79
N ASN A 235 7.12 22.51 8.87
CA ASN A 235 7.92 23.67 8.47
C ASN A 235 7.71 24.05 7.00
N THR A 236 7.52 23.07 6.11
CA THR A 236 7.22 23.33 4.69
C THR A 236 5.89 24.03 4.51
N PHE A 237 4.86 23.65 5.27
CA PHE A 237 3.55 24.30 5.20
C PHE A 237 3.51 25.65 5.91
N GLU A 238 4.21 25.83 7.04
CA GLU A 238 4.30 27.13 7.73
C GLU A 238 4.97 28.22 6.87
N GLY A 239 5.88 27.82 5.97
CA GLY A 239 6.48 28.71 4.97
C GLY A 239 5.56 29.09 3.79
N SER A 240 4.29 28.68 3.81
CA SER A 240 3.34 28.86 2.71
C SER A 240 2.10 29.66 3.11
N ASP A 241 1.29 30.06 2.13
CA ASP A 241 0.00 30.76 2.33
C ASP A 241 -1.14 29.78 2.70
N ILE A 242 -0.92 28.99 3.76
CA ILE A 242 -1.88 28.03 4.32
C ILE A 242 -2.16 28.44 5.76
N GLY A 243 -3.44 28.61 6.11
CA GLY A 243 -3.84 29.07 7.44
C GLY A 243 -3.57 28.03 8.53
N SER A 244 -3.19 28.48 9.73
CA SER A 244 -2.93 27.62 10.89
C SER A 244 -4.10 26.70 11.26
N GLU A 245 -5.35 27.18 11.10
CA GLU A 245 -6.56 26.37 11.32
C GLU A 245 -6.64 25.17 10.36
N GLN A 246 -6.25 25.36 9.10
CA GLN A 246 -6.25 24.27 8.09
C GLN A 246 -5.20 23.21 8.41
N MET A 247 -4.17 23.56 9.19
CA MET A 247 -3.08 22.66 9.59
C MET A 247 -3.28 22.06 10.97
N ALA A 248 -4.36 22.39 11.70
CA ALA A 248 -4.57 21.96 13.08
C ALA A 248 -4.60 20.42 13.25
N PHE A 249 -4.95 19.67 12.19
CA PHE A 249 -4.95 18.21 12.20
C PHE A 249 -3.54 17.60 12.13
N LEU A 250 -2.53 18.34 11.67
CA LEU A 250 -1.20 17.83 11.30
C LEU A 250 -0.28 17.71 12.54
N THR A 251 -0.71 16.91 13.51
CA THR A 251 0.05 16.64 14.74
C THR A 251 1.05 15.49 14.56
N GLU A 252 1.96 15.31 15.52
CA GLU A 252 2.86 14.14 15.54
C GLU A 252 2.05 12.83 15.56
N GLU A 253 0.95 12.80 16.32
CA GLU A 253 0.06 11.65 16.44
C GLU A 253 -0.67 11.35 15.14
N TRP A 254 -1.17 12.38 14.45
CA TRP A 254 -1.82 12.19 13.15
C TRP A 254 -0.83 11.65 12.13
N TYR A 255 0.35 12.27 12.01
CA TYR A 255 1.40 11.81 11.09
C TYR A 255 1.79 10.36 11.39
N ALA A 256 1.96 10.03 12.68
CA ALA A 256 2.32 8.69 13.08
C ALA A 256 1.24 7.66 12.76
N GLY A 257 -0.02 7.99 13.04
CA GLY A 257 -1.17 7.13 12.77
C GLY A 257 -1.39 6.89 11.27
N VAL A 258 -1.23 7.92 10.44
CA VAL A 258 -1.32 7.81 8.99
C VAL A 258 -0.18 6.98 8.44
N LEU A 259 1.07 7.29 8.80
CA LEU A 259 2.22 6.56 8.26
C LEU A 259 2.18 5.08 8.65
N ALA A 260 1.77 4.75 9.90
CA ALA A 260 1.60 3.37 10.34
C ALA A 260 0.58 2.59 9.49
N ARG A 261 -0.48 3.25 9.02
CA ARG A 261 -1.48 2.64 8.12
C ARG A 261 -0.98 2.53 6.70
N ILE A 262 -0.37 3.58 6.16
CA ILE A 262 0.20 3.57 4.81
C ILE A 262 1.22 2.43 4.68
N ARG A 263 2.07 2.21 5.68
CA ARG A 263 3.12 1.19 5.61
C ARG A 263 2.64 -0.23 5.36
N ILE A 264 1.53 -0.63 5.99
CA ILE A 264 0.95 -1.98 5.83
C ILE A 264 0.03 -2.07 4.61
N ASN A 265 -0.62 -0.96 4.26
CA ASN A 265 -1.72 -0.95 3.30
C ASN A 265 -1.34 -0.39 1.92
N ALA A 266 -0.15 0.16 1.74
CA ALA A 266 0.32 0.64 0.45
C ALA A 266 0.64 -0.49 -0.52
N PHE A 267 0.31 -0.23 -1.78
CA PHE A 267 0.63 -1.07 -2.93
C PHE A 267 1.68 -0.38 -3.78
N ARG A 268 2.69 -1.14 -4.20
CA ARG A 268 3.64 -0.75 -5.23
C ARG A 268 2.94 -0.85 -6.59
N ILE A 269 2.94 0.24 -7.35
CA ILE A 269 2.21 0.33 -8.61
C ILE A 269 3.14 -0.01 -9.77
N GLU A 270 2.91 -1.17 -10.35
CA GLU A 270 3.58 -1.65 -11.56
C GLU A 270 2.52 -1.76 -12.65
N LEU A 271 2.63 -0.92 -13.68
CA LEU A 271 1.64 -0.87 -14.75
C LEU A 271 1.88 -1.99 -15.75
N ALA A 272 0.87 -2.84 -15.94
CA ALA A 272 0.86 -3.79 -17.04
C ALA A 272 0.72 -3.03 -18.37
N ILE A 273 1.68 -3.23 -19.28
CA ILE A 273 1.65 -2.66 -20.63
C ILE A 273 0.94 -3.68 -21.54
N GLY A 274 -0.02 -3.21 -22.33
CA GLY A 274 -1.00 -4.06 -23.01
C GLY A 274 -0.58 -4.72 -24.33
N SER A 275 0.71 -4.79 -24.69
CA SER A 275 1.13 -5.40 -25.97
C SER A 275 2.10 -6.59 -25.81
N TYR A 276 2.10 -7.49 -26.79
CA TYR A 276 2.85 -8.76 -26.78
C TYR A 276 4.37 -8.58 -26.97
N GLU A 277 4.80 -7.52 -27.67
CA GLU A 277 6.21 -7.10 -27.79
C GLU A 277 6.80 -6.70 -26.42
N ASP A 278 5.94 -6.28 -25.48
CA ASP A 278 6.34 -5.79 -24.16
C ASP A 278 6.62 -6.90 -23.14
N LEU A 279 6.32 -8.17 -23.43
CA LEU A 279 6.68 -9.29 -22.55
C LEU A 279 8.21 -9.43 -22.39
N LEU A 280 8.96 -9.12 -23.45
CA LEU A 280 10.43 -9.04 -23.41
C LEU A 280 10.88 -7.85 -22.55
N SER A 281 10.17 -6.72 -22.62
CA SER A 281 10.43 -5.55 -21.76
C SER A 281 10.05 -5.80 -20.30
N LEU A 282 9.03 -6.61 -20.01
CA LEU A 282 8.68 -7.03 -18.65
C LEU A 282 9.75 -7.94 -18.04
N ALA A 283 10.31 -8.86 -18.84
CA ALA A 283 11.43 -9.68 -18.41
C ALA A 283 12.69 -8.84 -18.15
N ALA A 284 12.98 -7.84 -19.00
CA ALA A 284 14.09 -6.91 -18.80
C ALA A 284 13.87 -5.96 -17.60
N ALA A 285 12.65 -5.43 -17.43
CA ALA A 285 12.27 -4.57 -16.31
C ALA A 285 12.20 -5.33 -14.97
N SER A 286 12.09 -6.66 -14.99
CA SER A 286 12.24 -7.49 -13.79
C SER A 286 13.68 -7.51 -13.27
N VAL A 287 14.66 -7.12 -14.11
CA VAL A 287 16.09 -7.01 -13.76
C VAL A 287 16.44 -5.60 -13.25
N GLU A 288 15.64 -4.59 -13.60
CA GLU A 288 15.81 -3.20 -13.11
C GLU A 288 14.88 -2.93 -11.92
N ALA A 289 15.43 -2.45 -10.81
CA ALA A 289 14.68 -2.10 -9.60
C ALA A 289 13.63 -0.96 -9.81
N GLU A 290 13.49 -0.42 -11.03
CA GLU A 290 12.71 0.76 -11.40
C GLU A 290 11.36 0.48 -12.11
N ALA A 291 10.84 -0.75 -12.09
CA ALA A 291 9.55 -1.07 -12.75
C ALA A 291 8.32 -0.34 -12.16
N ALA A 292 8.40 0.13 -10.90
CA ALA A 292 7.27 0.73 -10.21
C ALA A 292 7.16 2.25 -10.43
N VAL A 293 6.03 2.67 -10.99
CA VAL A 293 5.73 4.08 -11.28
C VAL A 293 5.34 4.89 -10.04
N GLY A 294 4.98 4.23 -8.95
CA GLY A 294 4.60 4.88 -7.70
C GLY A 294 4.05 3.95 -6.64
N ASN A 295 3.39 4.53 -5.65
CA ASN A 295 2.71 3.80 -4.58
C ASN A 295 1.29 4.35 -4.42
N ALA A 296 0.36 3.52 -3.94
CA ALA A 296 -1.00 3.96 -3.64
C ALA A 296 -1.64 3.16 -2.50
N VAL A 297 -2.64 3.75 -1.85
CA VAL A 297 -3.43 3.13 -0.78
C VAL A 297 -4.90 3.11 -1.19
N TYR A 298 -5.56 1.98 -0.99
CA TYR A 298 -6.98 1.76 -1.30
C TYR A 298 -7.70 1.29 -0.05
N VAL A 299 -9.02 1.48 0.05
CA VAL A 299 -9.77 0.87 1.15
C VAL A 299 -9.94 -0.62 0.92
N LEU A 300 -10.69 -0.98 -0.13
CA LEU A 300 -11.18 -2.33 -0.33
C LEU A 300 -10.06 -3.35 -0.63
N PRO A 301 -9.13 -3.11 -1.58
CA PRO A 301 -7.95 -3.95 -1.77
C PRO A 301 -7.12 -4.21 -0.51
N SER A 302 -7.06 -3.25 0.42
CA SER A 302 -6.33 -3.40 1.69
C SER A 302 -7.03 -4.31 2.71
N LEU A 303 -8.28 -4.74 2.45
CA LEU A 303 -9.01 -5.69 3.31
C LEU A 303 -8.76 -7.16 2.92
N TYR A 304 -8.12 -7.43 1.78
CA TYR A 304 -7.83 -8.79 1.33
C TYR A 304 -6.67 -9.35 2.12
N ASN A 305 -6.87 -10.50 2.77
CA ASN A 305 -5.83 -11.19 3.52
C ASN A 305 -4.78 -11.85 2.61
N HIS A 306 -3.67 -12.22 3.22
CA HIS A 306 -2.56 -12.86 2.53
C HIS A 306 -2.76 -14.37 2.32
N ASP A 307 -2.37 -14.85 1.14
CA ASP A 307 -1.99 -16.25 0.92
C ASP A 307 -0.73 -16.32 0.03
N CYS A 308 0.16 -17.29 0.27
CA CYS A 308 1.31 -17.52 -0.63
C CYS A 308 0.90 -18.25 -1.92
N ASP A 309 -0.30 -18.81 -1.97
CA ASP A 309 -0.97 -19.34 -3.16
C ASP A 309 -2.36 -18.69 -3.30
N PRO A 310 -2.42 -17.42 -3.74
CA PRO A 310 -3.65 -16.64 -3.72
C PRO A 310 -4.66 -17.14 -4.76
N ASN A 311 -5.95 -16.92 -4.49
CA ASN A 311 -7.03 -17.15 -5.45
C ASN A 311 -7.44 -15.88 -6.21
N VAL A 312 -6.90 -14.71 -5.82
CA VAL A 312 -7.19 -13.40 -6.42
C VAL A 312 -5.90 -12.63 -6.67
N ASN A 313 -5.90 -11.84 -7.74
CA ASN A 313 -4.79 -10.96 -8.10
C ASN A 313 -5.27 -9.52 -8.35
N ILE A 314 -4.40 -8.56 -8.09
CA ILE A 314 -4.62 -7.15 -8.36
C ILE A 314 -3.72 -6.74 -9.51
N VAL A 315 -4.30 -6.14 -10.54
CA VAL A 315 -3.56 -5.62 -11.69
C VAL A 315 -3.88 -4.16 -11.93
N TRP A 316 -2.86 -3.40 -12.34
CA TRP A 316 -2.96 -2.00 -12.73
C TRP A 316 -2.74 -1.90 -14.22
N ILE A 317 -3.82 -1.67 -14.96
CA ILE A 317 -3.78 -1.59 -16.42
C ILE A 317 -3.83 -0.11 -16.78
N GLU A 318 -2.76 0.38 -17.41
CA GLU A 318 -2.57 1.78 -17.86
C GLU A 318 -2.50 2.85 -16.77
N ASN A 319 -3.11 2.68 -15.60
CA ASN A 319 -3.18 3.69 -14.55
C ASN A 319 -3.22 3.05 -13.14
N VAL A 320 -3.32 3.89 -12.11
CA VAL A 320 -3.39 3.51 -10.70
C VAL A 320 -4.73 2.91 -10.27
N ASP A 321 -5.71 2.71 -11.15
CA ASP A 321 -6.96 2.07 -10.75
C ASP A 321 -6.73 0.56 -10.62
N ALA A 322 -6.96 0.04 -9.42
CA ALA A 322 -6.79 -1.38 -9.15
C ALA A 322 -7.92 -2.18 -9.81
N LYS A 323 -7.57 -3.24 -10.53
CA LYS A 323 -8.51 -4.24 -11.06
C LYS A 323 -8.27 -5.57 -10.35
N VAL A 324 -9.28 -6.07 -9.67
CA VAL A 324 -9.19 -7.29 -8.86
C VAL A 324 -9.80 -8.45 -9.64
N LYS A 325 -9.01 -9.48 -9.95
CA LYS A 325 -9.40 -10.59 -10.81
C LYS A 325 -9.20 -11.95 -10.14
N ALA A 326 -10.09 -12.89 -10.40
CA ALA A 326 -9.94 -14.26 -9.93
C ALA A 326 -8.83 -15.00 -10.71
N LEU A 327 -7.98 -15.74 -10.00
CA LEU A 327 -6.92 -16.57 -10.57
C LEU A 327 -7.40 -17.99 -10.92
N ARG A 328 -8.49 -18.43 -10.28
CA ARG A 328 -9.16 -19.70 -10.49
C ARG A 328 -10.65 -19.55 -10.21
N ASP A 329 -11.41 -20.62 -10.38
CA ASP A 329 -12.78 -20.66 -9.88
C ASP A 329 -12.77 -20.56 -8.35
N ILE A 330 -13.69 -19.75 -7.82
CA ILE A 330 -13.87 -19.45 -6.38
C ILE A 330 -15.31 -19.76 -6.03
N GLU A 331 -15.51 -20.56 -4.99
CA GLU A 331 -16.85 -20.95 -4.55
C GLU A 331 -17.48 -19.88 -3.64
N GLU A 332 -18.80 -19.87 -3.54
CA GLU A 332 -19.51 -18.97 -2.62
C GLU A 332 -19.05 -19.18 -1.16
N GLY A 333 -18.84 -18.08 -0.44
CA GLY A 333 -18.35 -18.10 0.95
C GLY A 333 -16.84 -18.31 1.08
N GLU A 334 -16.12 -18.61 0.00
CA GLU A 334 -14.66 -18.72 0.03
C GLU A 334 -14.02 -17.34 0.29
N GLU A 335 -12.95 -17.30 1.10
CA GLU A 335 -12.20 -16.06 1.32
C GLU A 335 -11.32 -15.73 0.11
N LEU A 336 -11.40 -14.48 -0.37
CA LEU A 336 -10.54 -13.96 -1.41
C LEU A 336 -9.25 -13.46 -0.77
N ARG A 337 -8.12 -14.00 -1.24
CA ARG A 337 -6.79 -13.68 -0.74
C ARG A 337 -5.86 -13.27 -1.87
N ILE A 338 -4.94 -12.37 -1.54
CA ILE A 338 -3.90 -11.88 -2.44
C ILE A 338 -2.51 -12.25 -1.90
N CYS A 339 -1.48 -12.26 -2.74
CA CYS A 339 -0.11 -12.41 -2.25
C CYS A 339 0.46 -11.05 -1.82
N TYR A 340 1.08 -10.99 -0.64
CA TYR A 340 1.67 -9.76 -0.09
C TYR A 340 3.16 -9.62 -0.37
N ILE A 341 3.76 -10.66 -0.92
CA ILE A 341 5.20 -10.79 -1.07
C ILE A 341 5.52 -11.45 -2.41
N ASP A 342 6.79 -11.62 -2.72
CA ASP A 342 7.18 -12.54 -3.78
C ASP A 342 6.98 -14.00 -3.31
N ALA A 343 6.05 -14.68 -3.96
CA ALA A 343 5.72 -16.07 -3.66
C ALA A 343 6.78 -17.07 -4.15
N SER A 344 7.74 -16.63 -4.97
CA SER A 344 8.86 -17.47 -5.46
C SER A 344 9.96 -17.66 -4.41
N MET A 345 9.97 -16.84 -3.36
CA MET A 345 10.94 -16.95 -2.27
C MET A 345 10.74 -18.23 -1.45
N ASP A 346 11.81 -18.72 -0.83
CA ASP A 346 11.74 -19.89 0.05
C ASP A 346 10.89 -19.64 1.30
N TYR A 347 10.38 -20.71 1.90
CA TYR A 347 9.55 -20.67 3.11
C TYR A 347 10.07 -19.74 4.21
N LYS A 348 11.37 -19.80 4.55
CA LYS A 348 11.92 -19.00 5.66
C LYS A 348 11.88 -17.52 5.30
N ALA A 349 12.29 -17.18 4.09
CA ALA A 349 12.30 -15.80 3.62
C ALA A 349 10.87 -15.22 3.58
N ARG A 350 9.88 -15.99 3.09
CA ARG A 350 8.47 -15.58 3.12
C ARG A 350 7.97 -15.32 4.54
N GLN A 351 8.24 -16.22 5.48
CA GLN A 351 7.83 -16.07 6.89
C GLN A 351 8.48 -14.85 7.55
N THR A 352 9.77 -14.63 7.33
CA THR A 352 10.48 -13.48 7.90
C THR A 352 9.88 -12.16 7.40
N ILE A 353 9.66 -12.02 6.09
CA ILE A 353 9.10 -10.77 5.53
C ILE A 353 7.68 -10.52 6.02
N LEU A 354 6.85 -11.55 6.10
CA LEU A 354 5.48 -11.41 6.61
C LEU A 354 5.47 -11.02 8.09
N TYR A 355 6.36 -11.61 8.88
CA TYR A 355 6.46 -11.28 10.29
C TYR A 355 7.01 -9.87 10.53
N GLU A 356 8.12 -9.51 9.89
CA GLU A 356 8.78 -8.21 10.07
C GLU A 356 7.99 -7.06 9.42
N GLY A 357 7.37 -7.30 8.27
CA GLY A 357 6.64 -6.29 7.51
C GLY A 357 5.17 -6.13 7.89
N PHE A 358 4.51 -7.24 8.28
CA PHE A 358 3.06 -7.27 8.51
C PHE A 358 2.67 -7.79 9.90
N GLY A 359 3.62 -8.31 10.69
CA GLY A 359 3.38 -8.72 12.08
C GLY A 359 2.70 -10.08 12.24
N PHE A 360 2.71 -10.95 11.23
CA PHE A 360 2.07 -12.27 11.32
C PHE A 360 2.89 -13.40 10.68
N HIS A 361 2.60 -14.64 11.09
CA HIS A 361 3.11 -15.86 10.46
C HIS A 361 2.04 -16.47 9.55
N CYS A 362 2.40 -16.78 8.30
CA CYS A 362 1.47 -17.37 7.36
C CYS A 362 1.30 -18.87 7.60
N ASN A 363 0.05 -19.35 7.61
CA ASN A 363 -0.29 -20.75 7.78
C ASN A 363 -0.99 -21.34 6.54
N CYS A 364 -0.81 -20.73 5.36
CA CYS A 364 -1.35 -21.27 4.11
C CYS A 364 -0.76 -22.66 3.78
N LEU A 365 -1.35 -23.37 2.82
CA LEU A 365 -0.93 -24.72 2.44
C LEU A 365 0.56 -24.80 2.08
N ARG A 366 1.09 -23.85 1.31
CA ARG A 366 2.52 -23.79 0.96
C ARG A 366 3.40 -23.63 2.18
N CYS A 367 3.02 -22.75 3.11
CA CYS A 367 3.76 -22.57 4.35
C CYS A 367 3.66 -23.78 5.30
N ALA A 368 2.51 -24.46 5.32
CA ALA A 368 2.31 -25.68 6.10
C ALA A 368 3.19 -26.83 5.59
N SER A 369 3.38 -26.95 4.27
CA SER A 369 4.29 -27.92 3.65
C SER A 369 5.76 -27.51 3.68
N LYS A 370 6.07 -26.26 4.08
CA LYS A 370 7.42 -25.67 4.02
C LYS A 370 8.05 -25.70 2.62
N ASP A 371 7.19 -25.69 1.60
CA ASP A 371 7.54 -25.32 0.22
C ASP A 371 7.82 -23.81 0.19
#